data_AF-A0A9J6DWK0-F1
#
_entry.id   AF-A0A9J6DWK0-F1
#
_cell.length_a   1.000
_cell.length_b   1.000
_cell.length_c   1.000
_cell.angle_alpha   90.00
_cell.angle_beta   90.00
_cell.angle_gamma   90.00
#
_symmetry.space_group_name_H-M   'P 1'
#
loop_
_entity.id
_entity.type
_entity.pdbx_description
1 polymer ?
#
loop_
_entity_poly.entity_id
_entity_poly.type
_entity_poly.pdbx_seq_one_letter_code
_entity_poly.pdbx_strand_id
1 'polypeptide(L)'
;MPEDFREELRKEMRDFKTKLERELRTEMREFRKSLEFMNDELEKTKKEQIELLKENKALKEANAKLAADCEMLKKQSSEHEQRLTASEQYSRNRNIEIKGIPQSSDEKLLDTLHRVGELLNVPID
;
A
#
# COMPACT_ATOMS: atom_id res chain seq x y z
N MET A 1 45.45 46.10 57.41
CA MET A 1 44.47 44.99 57.48
C MET A 1 44.96 44.01 58.51
N PRO A 2 44.14 43.64 59.51
CA PRO A 2 44.50 42.63 60.51
C PRO A 2 44.87 41.30 59.84
N GLU A 3 45.81 40.56 60.43
CA GLU A 3 46.34 39.30 59.87
C GLU A 3 45.26 38.21 59.83
N ASP A 4 44.43 38.14 60.87
CA ASP A 4 43.27 37.25 60.97
C ASP A 4 42.29 37.43 59.82
N PHE A 5 42.01 38.69 59.43
CA PHE A 5 41.13 38.99 58.31
C PHE A 5 41.70 38.51 56.97
N ARG A 6 43.03 38.53 56.80
CA ARG A 6 43.69 38.00 55.59
C ARG A 6 43.67 36.48 55.54
N GLU A 7 43.75 35.81 56.69
CA GLU A 7 43.66 34.35 56.77
C GLU A 7 42.23 33.86 56.51
N GLU A 8 41.22 34.53 57.07
CA GLU A 8 39.81 34.24 56.79
C GLU A 8 39.50 34.40 55.31
N LEU A 9 39.92 35.52 54.69
CA LEU A 9 39.69 35.75 53.26
C LEU A 9 40.37 34.68 52.39
N ARG A 10 41.57 34.21 52.76
CA ARG A 10 42.25 33.12 52.06
C ARG A 10 41.54 31.78 52.24
N LYS A 11 40.96 31.54 53.41
CA LYS A 11 40.17 30.34 53.68
C LYS A 11 38.89 30.34 52.83
N GLU A 12 38.13 31.42 52.84
CA GLU A 12 36.92 31.57 52.02
C GLU A 12 37.22 31.43 50.52
N MET A 13 38.30 32.02 50.02
CA MET A 13 38.69 31.87 48.62
C MET A 13 39.07 30.43 48.25
N ARG A 14 39.70 29.68 49.17
CA ARG A 14 39.99 28.25 48.96
C ARG A 14 38.71 27.40 48.98
N ASP A 15 37.80 27.69 49.90
CA ASP A 15 36.53 26.98 50.02
C ASP A 15 35.64 27.25 48.80
N PHE A 16 35.57 28.51 48.35
CA PHE A 16 34.87 28.91 47.13
C PHE A 16 35.45 28.21 45.89
N LYS A 17 36.78 28.22 45.73
CA LYS A 17 37.44 27.54 44.62
C LYS A 17 37.13 26.04 44.62
N THR A 18 37.22 25.40 45.79
CA THR A 18 36.97 23.95 45.92
C THR A 18 35.51 23.61 45.61
N LYS A 19 34.57 24.44 46.08
CA LYS A 19 33.13 24.28 45.80
C LYS A 19 32.85 24.43 44.31
N LEU A 20 33.37 25.47 43.68
CA LEU A 20 33.22 25.73 42.25
C LEU A 20 33.81 24.59 41.40
N GLU A 21 35.01 24.11 41.73
CA GLU A 21 35.63 22.96 41.05
C GLU A 21 34.78 21.69 41.18
N ARG A 22 34.14 21.47 42.34
CA ARG A 22 33.28 20.31 42.56
C ARG A 22 31.98 20.41 41.76
N GLU A 23 31.34 21.57 41.74
CA GLU A 23 30.12 21.82 40.99
C GLU A 23 30.36 21.68 39.49
N LEU A 24 31.41 22.32 38.95
CA LEU A 24 31.80 22.18 37.55
C LEU A 24 32.10 20.73 37.16
N ARG A 25 32.80 19.97 38.01
CA ARG A 25 33.05 18.54 37.75
C ARG A 25 31.76 17.73 37.71
N THR A 26 30.78 18.09 38.53
CA THR A 26 29.48 17.40 38.59
C THR A 26 28.68 17.70 37.33
N GLU A 27 28.55 18.99 36.96
CA GLU A 27 27.87 19.41 35.73
C GLU A 27 28.52 18.83 34.49
N MET A 28 29.85 18.83 34.39
CA MET A 28 30.57 18.22 33.26
C MET A 28 30.31 16.71 33.16
N ARG A 29 30.15 16.03 34.30
CA ARG A 29 29.85 14.59 34.32
C ARG A 29 28.42 14.31 33.86
N GLU A 30 27.47 15.13 34.30
CA GLU A 30 26.07 15.02 33.89
C GLU A 30 25.91 15.36 32.41
N PHE A 31 26.55 16.44 31.95
CA PHE A 31 26.56 16.83 30.55
C PHE A 31 27.12 15.72 29.64
N ARG A 32 28.21 15.08 30.07
CA ARG A 32 28.78 13.93 29.35
C ARG A 32 27.79 12.77 29.25
N LYS A 33 27.09 12.43 30.33
CA LYS A 33 26.06 11.38 30.30
C LYS A 33 24.91 11.73 29.34
N SER A 34 24.47 12.98 29.34
CA SER A 34 23.43 13.45 28.42
C SER A 34 23.88 13.36 26.96
N LEU A 35 25.15 13.70 26.67
CA LEU A 35 25.72 13.54 25.34
C LEU A 35 25.81 12.08 24.91
N GLU A 36 26.26 11.19 25.80
CA GLU A 36 26.32 9.74 25.54
C GLU A 36 24.92 9.20 25.23
N PHE A 37 23.91 9.55 26.03
CA PHE A 37 22.52 9.17 25.79
C PHE A 37 21.97 9.70 24.45
N MET A 38 22.19 10.98 24.15
CA MET A 38 21.74 11.56 22.87
C MET A 38 22.41 10.89 21.67
N ASN A 39 23.69 10.55 21.78
CA ASN A 39 24.41 9.86 20.72
C ASN A 39 23.84 8.45 20.49
N ASP A 40 23.54 7.72 21.56
CA ASP A 40 22.96 6.37 21.47
C ASP A 40 21.57 6.40 20.82
N GLU A 41 20.70 7.34 21.22
CA GLU A 41 19.39 7.52 20.60
C GLU A 41 19.50 7.95 19.13
N LEU A 42 20.44 8.84 18.79
CA LEU A 42 20.67 9.27 17.41
C LEU A 42 21.11 8.10 16.52
N GLU A 43 22.03 7.26 16.99
CA GLU A 43 22.47 6.07 16.25
C GLU A 43 21.34 5.03 16.11
N LYS A 44 20.48 4.89 17.13
CA LYS A 44 19.28 4.05 17.05
C LYS A 44 18.31 4.57 16.00
N THR A 45 17.94 5.86 16.05
CA THR A 45 17.04 6.48 15.06
C THR A 45 17.60 6.37 13.65
N LYS A 46 18.91 6.56 13.46
CA LYS A 46 19.57 6.42 12.16
C LYS A 46 19.44 4.99 11.61
N LYS A 47 19.60 3.96 12.45
CA LYS A 47 19.40 2.56 12.03
C LYS A 47 17.95 2.30 11.63
N GLU A 48 17.00 2.76 12.43
CA GLU A 48 15.57 2.64 12.12
C GLU A 48 15.22 3.34 10.80
N GLN A 49 15.78 4.54 10.56
CA GLN A 49 15.58 5.27 9.32
C GLN A 49 16.13 4.51 8.10
N ILE A 50 17.29 3.89 8.21
CA ILE A 50 17.88 3.08 7.13
C ILE A 50 16.99 1.88 6.79
N GLU A 51 16.48 1.18 7.81
CA GLU A 51 15.58 0.04 7.58
C GLU A 51 14.25 0.47 6.97
N LEU A 52 13.65 1.57 7.46
CA LEU A 52 12.44 2.12 6.85
C LEU A 52 12.64 2.53 5.39
N LEU A 53 13.80 3.08 5.03
CA LEU A 53 14.10 3.42 3.64
C LEU A 53 14.22 2.18 2.75
N LYS A 54 14.84 1.10 3.27
CA LYS A 54 14.91 -0.18 2.54
C LYS A 54 13.53 -0.78 2.33
N GLU A 55 12.71 -0.84 3.38
CA GLU A 55 11.36 -1.37 3.31
C GLU A 55 10.49 -0.55 2.35
N ASN A 56 10.56 0.79 2.42
CA ASN A 56 9.82 1.66 1.52
C ASN A 56 10.20 1.44 0.05
N LYS A 57 11.49 1.22 -0.24
CA LYS A 57 11.96 0.90 -1.58
C LYS A 57 11.40 -0.45 -2.06
N ALA A 58 11.48 -1.49 -1.22
CA ALA A 58 10.95 -2.81 -1.55
C ALA A 58 9.43 -2.76 -1.80
N LEU A 59 8.68 -2.03 -0.98
CA LEU A 59 7.23 -1.85 -1.15
C LEU A 59 6.90 -1.11 -2.45
N LYS A 60 7.67 -0.08 -2.84
CA LYS A 60 7.49 0.62 -4.11
C LYS A 60 7.71 -0.30 -5.30
N GLU A 61 8.76 -1.13 -5.27
CA GLU A 61 9.05 -2.10 -6.32
C GLU A 61 7.94 -3.16 -6.43
N ALA A 62 7.47 -3.68 -5.29
CA ALA A 62 6.37 -4.64 -5.25
C ALA A 62 5.06 -4.05 -5.79
N ASN A 63 4.72 -2.82 -5.40
CA ASN A 63 3.52 -2.13 -5.88
C ASN A 63 3.59 -1.86 -7.39
N ALA A 64 4.75 -1.47 -7.92
CA ALA A 64 4.92 -1.27 -9.36
C ALA A 64 4.70 -2.57 -10.14
N LYS A 65 5.24 -3.69 -9.63
CA LYS A 65 5.03 -5.01 -10.23
C LYS A 65 3.56 -5.42 -10.19
N LEU A 66 2.90 -5.29 -9.03
CA LEU A 66 1.48 -5.62 -8.88
C LEU A 66 0.59 -4.77 -9.79
N ALA A 67 0.90 -3.49 -9.95
CA ALA A 67 0.17 -2.62 -10.86
C ALA A 67 0.28 -3.10 -12.32
N ALA A 68 1.48 -3.47 -12.77
CA ALA A 68 1.70 -4.02 -14.11
C ALA A 68 0.98 -5.36 -14.31
N ASP A 69 1.05 -6.26 -13.34
CA ASP A 69 0.36 -7.55 -13.39
C ASP A 69 -1.17 -7.37 -13.46
N CYS A 70 -1.73 -6.44 -12.69
CA CYS A 70 -3.14 -6.10 -12.74
C CYS A 70 -3.57 -5.55 -14.09
N GLU A 71 -2.77 -4.68 -14.72
CA GLU A 71 -3.07 -4.14 -16.05
C GLU A 71 -3.03 -5.23 -17.11
N MET A 72 -2.03 -6.11 -17.07
CA MET A 72 -1.91 -7.26 -17.96
C MET A 72 -3.12 -8.20 -17.83
N LEU A 73 -3.51 -8.55 -16.61
CA LEU A 73 -4.66 -9.43 -16.35
C LEU A 73 -5.97 -8.81 -16.83
N LYS A 74 -6.17 -7.50 -16.62
CA LYS A 74 -7.35 -6.79 -17.15
C LYS A 74 -7.41 -6.87 -18.67
N LYS A 75 -6.28 -6.67 -19.36
CA LYS A 75 -6.20 -6.77 -20.81
C LYS A 75 -6.55 -8.19 -21.29
N GLN A 76 -5.94 -9.21 -20.67
CA GLN A 76 -6.22 -10.61 -20.99
C GLN A 76 -7.70 -10.97 -20.76
N SER A 77 -8.28 -10.52 -19.66
CA SER A 77 -9.70 -10.73 -19.36
C SER A 77 -10.60 -10.13 -20.43
N SER A 78 -10.31 -8.90 -20.86
CA SER A 78 -11.08 -8.23 -21.93
C SER A 78 -10.94 -8.96 -23.27
N GLU A 79 -9.73 -9.39 -23.62
CA GLU A 79 -9.50 -10.18 -24.84
C GLU A 79 -10.24 -11.52 -24.82
N HIS A 80 -10.26 -12.20 -23.66
CA HIS A 80 -11.00 -13.45 -23.50
C HIS A 80 -12.51 -13.25 -23.61
N GLU A 81 -13.05 -12.19 -23.02
CA GLU A 81 -14.47 -11.85 -23.12
C GLU A 81 -14.90 -11.56 -24.56
N GLN A 82 -14.08 -10.80 -25.31
CA GLN A 82 -14.33 -10.55 -26.72
C GLN A 82 -14.31 -11.84 -27.55
N ARG A 83 -13.33 -12.71 -27.31
CA ARG A 83 -13.23 -14.02 -27.99
C ARG A 83 -14.42 -14.92 -27.67
N LEU A 84 -14.86 -14.94 -26.41
CA LEU A 84 -16.02 -15.70 -26.00
C LEU A 84 -17.28 -15.19 -26.72
N THR A 85 -17.49 -13.87 -26.70
CA THR A 85 -18.62 -13.23 -27.41
C THR A 85 -18.59 -13.58 -28.89
N ALA A 86 -17.44 -13.46 -29.56
CA ALA A 86 -17.30 -13.81 -30.97
C ALA A 86 -17.61 -15.29 -31.23
N SER A 87 -17.18 -16.18 -30.34
CA SER A 87 -17.47 -17.61 -30.42
C SER A 87 -18.96 -17.91 -30.26
N GLU A 88 -19.64 -17.24 -29.32
CA GLU A 88 -21.08 -17.39 -29.10
C GLU A 88 -21.88 -16.89 -30.30
N GLN A 89 -21.51 -15.72 -30.85
CA GLN A 89 -22.14 -15.18 -32.05
C GLN A 89 -21.91 -16.08 -33.26
N TYR A 90 -20.69 -16.60 -33.41
CA TYR A 90 -20.38 -17.55 -34.47
C TYR A 90 -21.22 -18.83 -34.34
N SER A 91 -21.37 -19.37 -33.13
CA SER A 91 -22.19 -20.56 -32.88
C SER A 91 -23.67 -20.33 -33.18
N ARG A 92 -24.15 -19.08 -33.14
CA ARG A 92 -25.55 -18.72 -33.41
C ARG A 92 -25.77 -18.13 -34.79
N ASN A 93 -24.74 -18.10 -35.65
CA ASN A 93 -24.80 -17.40 -36.94
C ASN A 93 -25.84 -17.93 -37.94
N ARG A 94 -26.37 -19.14 -37.70
CA ARG A 94 -27.44 -19.78 -38.47
C ARG A 94 -28.71 -20.01 -37.66
N ASN A 95 -28.77 -19.50 -36.45
CA ASN A 95 -29.95 -19.62 -35.60
C ASN A 95 -30.88 -18.43 -35.85
N ILE A 96 -32.18 -18.67 -35.82
CA ILE A 96 -33.22 -17.64 -35.90
C ILE A 96 -33.96 -17.65 -34.56
N GLU A 97 -34.02 -16.51 -33.89
CA GLU A 97 -34.82 -16.34 -32.66
C GLU A 97 -36.21 -15.82 -33.02
N ILE A 98 -37.26 -16.58 -32.68
CA ILE A 98 -38.65 -16.19 -32.89
C ILE A 98 -39.26 -15.81 -31.54
N LYS A 99 -39.61 -14.54 -31.35
CA LYS A 99 -40.19 -14.01 -30.11
C LYS A 99 -41.71 -13.91 -30.22
N GLY A 100 -42.39 -14.08 -29.09
CA GLY A 100 -43.85 -13.89 -29.01
C GLY A 100 -44.67 -15.11 -29.42
N ILE A 101 -44.07 -16.31 -29.45
CA ILE A 101 -44.82 -17.56 -29.61
C ILE A 101 -45.56 -17.87 -28.29
N PRO A 102 -46.90 -18.03 -28.32
CA PRO A 102 -47.67 -18.43 -27.14
C PRO A 102 -47.26 -19.83 -26.66
N GLN A 103 -47.01 -19.98 -25.36
CA GLN A 103 -46.71 -21.28 -24.76
C GLN A 103 -47.96 -22.17 -24.68
N SER A 104 -47.80 -23.45 -24.97
CA SER A 104 -48.82 -24.49 -24.79
C SER A 104 -48.19 -25.76 -24.24
N SER A 105 -48.95 -26.53 -23.44
CA SER A 105 -48.48 -27.81 -22.87
C SER A 105 -48.21 -28.88 -23.92
N ASP A 106 -48.86 -28.78 -25.08
CA ASP A 106 -48.76 -29.72 -26.20
C ASP A 106 -48.09 -29.09 -27.43
N GLU A 107 -47.13 -28.19 -27.21
CA GLU A 107 -46.46 -27.46 -28.29
C GLU A 107 -45.74 -28.40 -29.27
N LYS A 108 -46.09 -28.26 -30.55
CA LYS A 108 -45.42 -28.93 -31.67
C LYS A 108 -44.60 -27.92 -32.45
N LEU A 109 -43.29 -27.95 -32.22
CA LEU A 109 -42.35 -26.98 -32.79
C LEU A 109 -42.42 -26.89 -34.32
N LEU A 110 -42.49 -28.04 -35.02
CA LEU A 110 -42.56 -28.09 -36.49
C LEU A 110 -43.83 -27.44 -37.03
N ASP A 111 -44.99 -27.72 -36.42
CA ASP A 111 -46.27 -27.14 -36.84
C ASP A 111 -46.24 -25.61 -36.69
N THR A 112 -45.67 -25.12 -35.57
CA THR A 112 -45.44 -23.69 -35.35
C THR A 112 -44.50 -23.09 -36.41
N LEU A 113 -43.41 -23.79 -36.75
CA LEU A 113 -42.44 -23.34 -37.74
C LEU A 113 -43.04 -23.24 -39.15
N HIS A 114 -43.79 -24.26 -39.60
CA HIS A 114 -44.50 -24.23 -40.88
C HIS A 114 -45.51 -23.08 -40.92
N ARG A 115 -46.29 -22.87 -39.86
CA ARG A 115 -47.26 -21.78 -39.78
C ARG A 115 -46.59 -20.40 -39.82
N VAL A 116 -45.44 -20.24 -39.17
CA VAL A 116 -44.64 -19.01 -39.28
C VAL A 116 -44.09 -18.83 -40.70
N GLY A 117 -43.60 -19.89 -41.33
CA GLY A 117 -43.14 -19.88 -42.73
C GLY A 117 -44.24 -19.46 -43.71
N GLU A 118 -45.43 -20.03 -43.59
CA GLU A 118 -46.62 -19.66 -44.38
C GLU A 118 -46.97 -18.18 -44.23
N LEU A 119 -47.00 -17.66 -42.99
CA LEU A 119 -47.29 -16.24 -42.73
C LEU A 119 -46.27 -15.29 -43.34
N LEU A 120 -45.01 -15.73 -43.42
CA LEU A 120 -43.91 -14.95 -43.99
C LEU A 120 -43.71 -15.20 -45.49
N ASN A 121 -44.51 -16.09 -46.11
CA ASN A 121 -44.33 -16.57 -47.48
C ASN A 121 -42.92 -17.16 -47.74
N VAL A 122 -42.35 -17.86 -46.76
CA VAL A 122 -41.07 -18.55 -46.87
C VAL A 122 -41.31 -20.06 -46.74
N PRO A 123 -40.94 -20.88 -47.74
CA PRO A 123 -41.06 -22.33 -47.64
C PRO A 123 -40.12 -22.87 -46.56
N ILE A 124 -40.66 -23.73 -45.68
CA ILE A 124 -39.93 -24.47 -44.66
C ILE A 124 -40.02 -25.95 -45.09
N ASP A 125 -38.87 -26.55 -45.42
CA ASP A 125 -38.73 -27.97 -45.81
C ASP A 125 -38.55 -28.91 -44.61
#